data_AF-A0A0F9VVX6-F1
#
_entry.id   AF-A0A0F9VVX6-F1
#
_cell.length_a   1.000
_cell.length_b   1.000
_cell.length_c   1.000
_cell.angle_alpha   90.00
_cell.angle_beta   90.00
_cell.angle_gamma   90.00
#
_symmetry.space_group_name_H-M   'P 1'
#
loop_
_entity.id
_entity.type
_entity.pdbx_description
1 polymer ?
#
loop_
_entity_poly.entity_id
_entity_poly.type
_entity_poly.pdbx_seq_one_letter_code
_entity_poly.pdbx_strand_id
1 'polypeptide(L)' 'MLIQAHHQPKSYAKSDRTNFVAQIDTEEMPSLKEWMAEINQRHPLPDGMQWLICMEDSEHFIKQALPEAP' A
#
# COMPACT_ATOMS: atom_id res chain seq x y z
N MET A 1 5.21 -13.20 8.55
CA MET A 1 5.03 -11.79 9.00
C MET A 1 4.19 -11.08 7.94
N LEU A 2 3.16 -10.33 8.31
CA LEU A 2 2.16 -9.90 7.33
C LEU A 2 2.43 -8.46 6.83
N ILE A 3 2.44 -8.28 5.51
CA ILE A 3 2.43 -6.96 4.84
C ILE A 3 1.02 -6.69 4.34
N GLN A 4 0.53 -5.48 4.59
CA GLN A 4 -0.78 -5.01 4.16
C GLN A 4 -0.65 -3.82 3.20
N ALA A 5 -1.49 -3.82 2.17
CA ALA A 5 -1.63 -2.73 1.21
C ALA A 5 -2.99 -2.04 1.39
N HIS A 6 -2.95 -0.72 1.49
CA HIS A 6 -4.13 0.13 1.68
C HIS A 6 -4.15 1.26 0.65
N HIS A 7 -5.33 1.83 0.43
CA HIS A 7 -5.52 3.08 -0.29
C HIS A 7 -6.00 4.19 0.65
N GLN A 8 -5.55 5.42 0.39
CA GLN A 8 -6.23 6.60 0.92
C GLN A 8 -6.23 7.75 -0.10
N PRO A 9 -7.21 8.66 -0.02
CA PRO A 9 -7.16 9.90 -0.78
C PRO A 9 -5.90 10.70 -0.42
N LYS A 10 -5.22 11.28 -1.41
CA LYS A 10 -4.07 12.18 -1.17
C LYS A 10 -4.44 13.38 -0.30
N SER A 11 -5.69 13.86 -0.40
CA SER A 11 -6.23 14.92 0.46
C SER A 11 -6.30 14.52 1.94
N TYR A 12 -6.33 13.21 2.23
CA TYR A 12 -6.38 12.64 3.57
C TYR A 12 -5.02 12.11 4.02
N ALA A 13 -3.92 12.65 3.47
CA ALA A 13 -2.55 12.29 3.82
C ALA A 13 -2.26 12.23 5.34
N LYS A 14 -2.97 13.05 6.13
CA LYS A 14 -2.85 13.15 7.59
C LYS A 14 -3.98 12.44 8.37
N SER A 15 -4.87 11.75 7.69
CA SER A 15 -5.95 10.97 8.31
C SER A 15 -5.47 9.56 8.59
N ASP A 16 -6.04 8.98 9.64
CA ASP A 16 -6.02 7.55 9.97
C ASP A 16 -6.94 6.69 9.07
N ARG A 17 -7.71 7.32 8.18
CA ARG A 17 -8.69 6.64 7.33
C ARG A 17 -8.04 6.05 6.09
N THR A 18 -7.85 4.75 6.13
CA THR A 18 -7.34 3.95 5.02
C THR A 18 -8.35 2.87 4.63
N ASN A 19 -8.31 2.44 3.37
CA ASN A 19 -9.08 1.31 2.89
C ASN A 19 -8.13 0.14 2.68
N PHE A 20 -8.35 -0.96 3.40
CA PHE A 20 -7.61 -2.20 3.21
C PHE A 20 -7.88 -2.77 1.82
N VAL A 21 -6.84 -3.26 1.13
CA VAL A 21 -6.94 -3.82 -0.23
C VAL A 21 -6.44 -5.25 -0.28
N ALA A 22 -5.24 -5.51 0.23
CA ALA A 22 -4.60 -6.81 0.13
C ALA A 22 -3.62 -7.04 1.28
N GLN A 23 -3.33 -8.30 1.56
CA GLN A 23 -2.34 -8.75 2.54
C GLN A 23 -1.59 -9.97 2.00
N ILE A 24 -0.32 -10.09 2.37
CA ILE A 24 0.51 -11.26 2.07
C ILE A 24 1.43 -11.58 3.25
N ASP A 25 1.77 -12.85 3.45
CA ASP A 25 2.89 -13.19 4.31
C ASP A 25 4.22 -12.92 3.59
N THR A 26 5.13 -12.24 4.26
CA THR A 26 6.50 -12.00 3.79
C THR A 26 7.25 -13.28 3.42
N GLU A 27 6.91 -14.41 4.04
CA GLU A 27 7.50 -15.71 3.70
C GLU A 27 7.00 -16.24 2.35
N GLU A 28 5.81 -15.83 1.94
CA GLU A 28 5.18 -16.20 0.67
C GLU A 28 5.35 -15.13 -0.41
N MET A 29 5.79 -13.93 -0.04
CA MET A 29 5.91 -12.79 -0.94
C MET A 29 7.17 -12.95 -1.82
N PRO A 30 7.02 -12.92 -3.16
CA PRO A 30 8.17 -13.04 -4.05
C PRO A 30 9.12 -11.84 -3.87
N SER A 31 8.65 -10.65 -4.20
CA SER A 31 9.28 -9.39 -3.82
C SER A 31 8.21 -8.32 -3.65
N LEU A 32 8.49 -7.29 -2.86
CA LEU A 32 7.55 -6.18 -2.68
C LEU A 32 7.19 -5.50 -4.01
N LYS A 33 8.15 -5.42 -4.94
CA LYS A 33 7.92 -4.81 -6.26
C LYS A 33 6.98 -5.65 -7.13
N GLU A 34 7.19 -6.96 -7.18
CA GLU A 34 6.34 -7.88 -7.94
C GLU A 34 4.94 -7.94 -7.35
N TRP A 35 4.85 -8.08 -6.02
CA TRP A 35 3.57 -8.08 -5.32
C TRP A 35 2.78 -6.78 -5.54
N MET A 36 3.44 -5.62 -5.47
CA MET A 36 2.78 -4.35 -5.79
C MET A 36 2.34 -4.24 -7.26
N ALA A 37 3.10 -4.81 -8.20
CA ALA A 37 2.69 -4.85 -9.60
C ALA A 37 1.44 -5.73 -9.81
N GLU A 38 1.38 -6.90 -9.16
CA GLU A 38 0.22 -7.79 -9.18
C GLU A 38 -1.01 -7.15 -8.55
N ILE A 39 -0.85 -6.51 -7.38
CA ILE A 39 -1.94 -5.79 -6.73
C ILE A 39 -2.43 -4.66 -7.62
N ASN A 40 -1.54 -3.86 -8.22
CA ASN A 40 -1.96 -2.75 -9.08
C ASN A 40 -2.68 -3.22 -10.36
N GLN A 41 -2.41 -4.45 -10.83
CA GLN A 41 -3.18 -5.04 -11.93
C GLN A 41 -4.58 -5.50 -11.49
N ARG A 42 -4.70 -6.09 -10.30
CA ARG A 42 -5.98 -6.59 -9.75
C ARG A 42 -6.87 -5.50 -9.17
N HIS A 43 -6.24 -4.50 -8.56
CA HIS A 43 -6.83 -3.38 -7.86
C HIS A 43 -6.13 -2.08 -8.31
N PRO A 44 -6.43 -1.57 -9.51
CA PRO A 44 -5.85 -0.33 -10.00
C PRO A 44 -6.09 0.81 -9.02
N LEU A 45 -5.05 1.61 -8.76
CA LEU A 45 -5.15 2.76 -7.87
C LEU A 45 -6.06 3.83 -8.51
N PRO A 46 -7.18 4.22 -7.87
CA PRO A 46 -8.06 5.26 -8.41
C PRO A 46 -7.38 6.64 -8.43
N ASP A 47 -7.84 7.52 -9.32
CA ASP A 47 -7.34 8.89 -9.39
C ASP A 47 -7.45 9.63 -8.05
N GLY A 48 -6.40 10.34 -7.68
CA GLY A 48 -6.33 11.08 -6.41
C GLY A 48 -6.11 10.21 -5.17
N MET A 49 -5.97 8.88 -5.31
CA MET A 49 -5.57 7.98 -4.23
C MET A 49 -4.05 7.79 -4.19
N GLN A 50 -3.56 7.23 -3.08
CA GLN A 50 -2.19 6.76 -2.92
C GLN A 50 -2.17 5.41 -2.20
N TRP A 51 -1.14 4.61 -2.50
CA TRP A 51 -0.83 3.38 -1.79
C TRP A 51 -0.19 3.67 -0.44
N LEU A 52 -0.57 2.89 0.55
CA LEU A 52 0.09 2.80 1.86
C LEU A 52 0.43 1.34 2.11
N ILE A 53 1.63 1.09 2.61
CA ILE A 53 2.10 -0.26 2.92
C ILE A 53 2.54 -0.27 4.38
N CYS A 54 1.98 -1.19 5.16
CA CYS A 54 2.31 -1.39 6.57
C CYS A 54 2.55 -2.86 6.88
N MET A 55 3.28 -3.11 7.97
CA MET A 55 3.29 -4.44 8.58
C MET A 55 2.08 -4.53 9.51
N GLU A 56 1.51 -5.73 9.67
CA GLU A 56 0.38 -5.96 10.59
C GLU A 56 0.72 -5.52 12.03
N ASP A 57 1.97 -5.70 12.46
CA ASP A 57 2.43 -5.35 13.80
C ASP A 57 3.06 -3.94 13.91
N SER A 58 3.00 -3.13 12.85
CA SER A 58 3.66 -1.81 12.82
C SER A 58 2.69 -0.67 13.05
N GLU A 59 2.95 0.15 14.07
CA GLU A 59 2.29 1.45 14.28
C GLU A 59 2.72 2.53 13.24
N HIS A 60 3.63 2.18 12.32
CA HIS A 60 4.19 3.08 11.31
C HIS A 60 4.12 2.49 9.89
N PHE A 61 3.76 3.32 8.90
CA PHE A 61 3.76 2.92 7.49
C PHE A 61 5.20 2.81 6.96
N ILE A 62 5.51 1.72 6.26
CA ILE A 62 6.86 1.40 5.75
C ILE A 62 7.23 2.27 4.54
N LYS A 63 6.22 2.71 3.77
CA LYS A 63 6.46 3.50 2.56
C LYS A 63 5.28 4.43 2.27
N GLN A 64 5.53 5.74 2.26
CA GLN A 64 4.75 6.69 1.49
C GLN A 64 5.32 6.69 0.07
N ALA A 65 4.66 6.00 -0.85
CA ALA A 65 4.95 6.15 -2.27
C ALA A 65 4.34 7.49 -2.72
N LEU A 66 5.04 8.60 -2.46
CA LEU A 66 4.79 9.80 -3.26
C LEU A 66 5.11 9.44 -4.71
N PRO A 67 4.24 9.77 -5.68
CA PRO A 67 4.64 9.71 -7.07
C PRO A 67 5.86 10.61 -7.22
N GLU A 68 6.95 10.08 -7.76
CA GLU A 68 8.04 10.93 -8.26
C GLU A 68 7.40 11.89 -9.28
N ALA A 69 7.40 13.18 -8.93
CA ALA A 69 7.07 14.25 -9.87
C ALA A 69 8.18 14.30 -10.96
N PRO A 70 7.85 14.74 -12.18
CA PRO A 70 8.64 14.48 -13.41
C PRO A 70 10.09 14.97 -13.38
#